data_AF-C7QBB6-F1
#
_entry.id   AF-C7QBB6-F1
#
_cell.length_a   1.000
_cell.length_b   1.000
_cell.length_c   1.000
_cell.angle_alpha   90.00
_cell.angle_beta   90.00
_cell.angle_gamma   90.00
#
_symmetry.space_group_name_H-M   'P 1'
#
loop_
_entity.id
_entity.type
_entity.pdbx_description
1 polymer ?
#
loop_
_entity_poly.entity_id
_entity_poly.type
_entity_poly.pdbx_seq_one_letter_code
_entity_poly.pdbx_strand_id
1 'polypeptide(L)'
;MADRDGSENPVPEHRLTVWPFAALVLAAAATLFGYAAASAPPSWLTRTVIVITGTSPSGGHAVHLGLTFLLLGRGLYMRRLMALYLTSAAVAWTTAMSLITWDQPWRLLPMAAFAWALWGARMRFTAVPDAARVRTALHMLLGFGIVALVVGGGGIFLQRDRLSSSLTPVGLGRELLDGLTGNSEPMTIEGRSWFLHGLSLLGGVMLLLVLTCLLAPARAPLPGTDTERDRVRRLVQHPDSDTLAPFALRHDKSYVFSPDGRAAIGYRVFLGTAVVGGDPLGAADAREAAVVEFLALCRRQGWRPTVLGAREELMPLWKAHGIRRGIEIGDEVMLDVAGFSLEGRSIRNVRQAVRRTHKTGITTRVLRETALDEEEADQLLGIHQRWLKGHAEHGFAMNLDAITSARHPDALLIVAYAADGRAVGFQRYHPVGGDQASGHPTALSLDVMPRDPQSPNGVNERLIVDLIAWAHDRGIGEISLNFAAFRPIMDAGAERTLFQSAAYRAIHLLDPWIMLESLYRFNAKFRPGWQPRSVMFRSWGEVGWLAASALAMEFSLPLDRRRVAPAGERAHGEAGIADRGVGDEGTVGGAVRRRGW
;
A
#
# COMPACT_ATOMS: atom_id res chain seq x y z
N MET A 1 37.48 39.20 -1.14
CA MET A 1 38.62 38.47 -1.72
C MET A 1 38.66 37.11 -1.02
N ALA A 2 38.25 36.08 -1.77
CA ALA A 2 38.32 34.63 -1.53
C ALA A 2 37.74 34.08 -0.21
N ASP A 3 36.50 33.55 -0.16
CA ASP A 3 36.00 32.27 -0.73
C ASP A 3 36.35 31.05 0.14
N ARG A 4 35.34 30.56 0.86
CA ARG A 4 35.24 29.20 1.41
C ARG A 4 33.82 28.72 1.17
N ASP A 5 33.50 28.58 -0.11
CA ASP A 5 32.44 27.70 -0.58
C ASP A 5 32.81 26.26 -0.20
N GLY A 6 32.23 25.80 0.90
CA GLY A 6 32.28 24.43 1.38
C GLY A 6 30.89 23.79 1.29
N SER A 7 30.07 24.18 0.31
CA SER A 7 28.92 23.38 -0.07
C SER A 7 29.44 22.13 -0.78
N GLU A 8 29.69 21.08 -0.01
CA GLU A 8 29.68 19.72 -0.57
C GLU A 8 28.30 19.52 -1.20
N ASN A 9 28.18 19.85 -2.48
CA ASN A 9 27.06 19.42 -3.31
C ASN A 9 26.93 17.91 -3.07
N PRO A 10 25.80 17.40 -2.53
CA PRO A 10 25.61 15.98 -2.40
C PRO A 10 25.76 15.40 -3.80
N VAL A 11 26.82 14.61 -3.99
CA VAL A 11 27.11 13.93 -5.26
C VAL A 11 25.80 13.29 -5.72
N PRO A 12 25.27 13.61 -6.91
CA PRO A 12 23.99 13.07 -7.34
C PRO A 12 24.04 11.53 -7.27
N GLU A 13 23.20 10.95 -6.40
CA GLU A 13 23.13 9.49 -6.09
C GLU A 13 23.04 8.60 -7.35
N HIS A 14 22.72 9.19 -8.51
CA HIS A 14 22.61 8.54 -9.81
C HIS A 14 23.89 7.81 -10.27
N ARG A 15 25.10 8.22 -9.87
CA ARG A 15 26.34 7.64 -10.43
C ARG A 15 26.89 6.39 -9.71
N LEU A 16 26.30 5.95 -8.60
CA LEU A 16 26.83 4.83 -7.80
C LEU A 16 25.93 3.59 -7.88
N THR A 17 25.97 2.94 -9.04
CA THR A 17 24.97 1.95 -9.42
C THR A 17 25.25 0.54 -8.87
N VAL A 18 24.20 -0.12 -8.36
CA VAL A 18 24.20 -1.57 -8.05
C VAL A 18 23.70 -2.43 -9.23
N TRP A 19 23.22 -1.78 -10.30
CA TRP A 19 22.65 -2.46 -11.45
C TRP A 19 23.61 -3.45 -12.14
N PRO A 20 24.95 -3.27 -12.18
CA PRO A 20 25.83 -4.25 -12.82
C PRO A 20 25.78 -5.62 -12.13
N PHE A 21 25.74 -5.65 -10.79
CA PHE A 21 25.59 -6.91 -10.03
C PHE A 21 24.25 -7.57 -10.31
N ALA A 22 23.18 -6.79 -10.30
CA ALA A 22 21.85 -7.28 -10.63
C ALA A 22 21.78 -7.83 -12.06
N ALA A 23 22.33 -7.10 -13.04
CA ALA A 23 22.34 -7.50 -14.44
C ALA A 23 23.13 -8.80 -14.66
N LEU A 24 24.29 -8.96 -14.01
CA LEU A 24 25.06 -10.19 -14.10
C LEU A 24 24.29 -11.40 -13.54
N VAL A 25 23.69 -11.25 -12.36
CA VAL A 25 22.90 -12.32 -11.73
C VAL A 25 21.63 -12.63 -12.55
N LEU A 26 20.98 -11.62 -13.11
CA LEU A 26 19.82 -11.80 -14.00
C LEU A 26 20.20 -12.46 -15.34
N ALA A 27 21.37 -12.13 -15.89
CA ALA A 27 21.90 -12.79 -17.08
C ALA A 27 22.22 -14.27 -16.81
N ALA A 28 22.77 -14.58 -15.63
CA ALA A 28 22.97 -15.96 -15.20
C ALA A 28 21.63 -16.71 -15.06
N ALA A 29 20.59 -16.06 -14.51
CA ALA A 29 19.25 -16.63 -14.46
C ALA A 29 18.69 -16.94 -15.85
N ALA A 30 18.78 -15.99 -16.80
CA ALA A 30 18.33 -16.18 -18.17
C ALA A 30 19.08 -17.31 -18.88
N THR A 31 20.40 -17.42 -18.66
CA THR A 31 21.24 -18.51 -19.19
C THR A 31 20.76 -19.87 -18.68
N LEU A 32 20.45 -19.98 -17.39
CA LEU A 32 19.97 -21.22 -16.76
C LEU A 32 18.58 -21.62 -17.28
N PHE A 33 17.67 -20.66 -17.48
CA PHE A 33 16.37 -20.95 -18.10
C PHE A 33 16.52 -21.39 -19.55
N GLY A 34 17.41 -20.74 -20.32
CA GLY A 34 17.71 -21.14 -21.70
C GLY A 34 18.28 -22.56 -21.78
N TYR A 35 19.18 -22.91 -20.87
CA TYR A 35 19.73 -24.26 -20.76
C TYR A 35 18.66 -25.29 -20.40
N ALA A 36 17.80 -24.99 -19.42
CA ALA A 36 16.72 -25.88 -19.02
C ALA A 36 15.66 -26.10 -20.11
N ALA A 37 15.42 -25.09 -20.96
CA ALA A 37 14.46 -25.17 -22.06
C ALA A 37 15.02 -25.91 -23.29
N ALA A 38 16.34 -26.04 -23.41
CA ALA A 38 16.97 -26.70 -24.55
C ALA A 38 16.96 -28.22 -24.38
N SER A 39 16.34 -28.94 -25.31
CA SER A 39 16.38 -30.41 -25.36
C SER A 39 17.78 -30.95 -25.64
N ALA A 40 18.58 -30.20 -26.40
CA ALA A 40 19.99 -30.46 -26.67
C ALA A 40 20.77 -29.12 -26.62
N PRO A 41 21.24 -28.69 -25.44
CA PRO A 41 21.90 -27.39 -25.30
C PRO A 41 23.21 -27.38 -26.11
N PRO A 42 23.44 -26.33 -26.91
CA PRO A 42 24.69 -26.21 -27.68
C PRO A 42 25.88 -26.10 -26.73
N SER A 43 27.05 -26.56 -27.17
CA SER A 43 28.25 -26.68 -26.33
C SER A 43 28.68 -25.36 -25.67
N TRP A 44 28.46 -24.22 -26.32
CA TRP A 44 28.73 -22.89 -25.74
C TRP A 44 27.82 -22.58 -24.55
N LEU A 45 26.54 -22.97 -24.62
CA LEU A 45 25.57 -22.76 -23.55
C LEU A 45 25.90 -23.65 -22.35
N THR A 46 26.20 -24.93 -22.59
CA THR A 46 26.65 -25.87 -21.56
C THR A 46 27.92 -25.38 -20.87
N ARG A 47 28.93 -24.92 -21.63
CA ARG A 47 30.15 -24.31 -21.05
C ARG A 47 29.84 -23.08 -20.20
N THR A 48 28.90 -22.25 -20.64
CA THR A 48 28.52 -21.03 -19.91
C THR A 48 27.78 -21.37 -18.61
N VAL A 49 26.92 -22.38 -18.61
CA VAL A 49 26.29 -22.88 -17.39
C VAL A 49 27.33 -23.44 -16.43
N ILE A 50 28.29 -24.25 -16.91
CA ILE A 50 29.39 -24.75 -16.08
C ILE A 50 30.19 -23.60 -15.44
N VAL A 51 30.41 -22.48 -16.14
CA VAL A 51 31.04 -21.29 -15.54
C VAL A 51 30.23 -20.78 -14.34
N ILE A 52 28.91 -20.72 -14.48
CA ILE A 52 27.98 -20.20 -13.48
C ILE A 52 27.87 -21.16 -12.29
N THR A 53 27.54 -22.43 -12.53
CA THR A 53 27.16 -23.42 -11.50
C THR A 53 28.32 -24.29 -11.04
N GLY A 54 29.34 -24.47 -11.87
CA GLY A 54 30.48 -25.34 -11.61
C GLY A 54 30.31 -26.77 -12.07
N THR A 55 29.11 -27.15 -12.48
CA THR A 55 28.80 -28.50 -13.00
C THR A 55 27.73 -28.35 -14.06
N SER A 56 27.44 -29.41 -14.81
CA SER A 56 26.27 -29.45 -15.69
C SER A 56 25.04 -29.84 -14.85
N PRO A 57 24.14 -28.90 -14.50
CA PRO A 57 22.94 -29.22 -13.76
C PRO A 57 21.97 -30.02 -14.64
N SER A 58 21.06 -30.76 -14.00
CA SER A 58 19.86 -31.24 -14.69
C SER A 58 18.97 -30.06 -15.13
N GLY A 59 18.02 -30.30 -16.04
CA GLY A 59 17.05 -29.27 -16.45
C GLY A 59 16.23 -28.72 -15.27
N GLY A 60 15.75 -29.59 -14.38
CA GLY A 60 15.00 -29.17 -13.18
C GLY A 60 15.83 -28.34 -12.21
N HIS A 61 17.08 -28.74 -11.97
CA HIS A 61 18.00 -27.99 -11.12
C HIS A 61 18.36 -26.63 -11.72
N ALA A 62 18.57 -26.56 -13.04
CA ALA A 62 18.79 -25.31 -13.74
C ALA A 62 17.60 -24.33 -13.59
N VAL A 63 16.35 -24.82 -13.62
CA VAL A 63 15.16 -23.98 -13.33
C VAL A 63 15.20 -23.41 -11.91
N HIS A 64 15.52 -24.22 -10.91
CA HIS A 64 15.60 -23.76 -9.51
C HIS A 64 16.70 -22.71 -9.29
N LEU A 65 17.89 -22.94 -9.85
CA LEU A 65 18.98 -21.97 -9.81
C LEU A 65 18.61 -20.69 -10.57
N GLY A 66 17.95 -20.83 -11.73
CA GLY A 66 17.41 -19.71 -12.50
C GLY A 66 16.43 -18.86 -11.69
N LEU A 67 15.46 -19.48 -11.02
CA LEU A 67 14.51 -18.80 -10.13
C LEU A 67 15.21 -18.11 -8.95
N THR A 68 16.19 -18.78 -8.34
CA THR A 68 16.99 -18.23 -7.25
C THR A 68 17.72 -16.97 -7.70
N PHE A 69 18.41 -17.04 -8.84
CA PHE A 69 19.16 -15.91 -9.39
C PHE A 69 18.24 -14.80 -9.88
N LEU A 70 17.07 -15.12 -10.43
CA LEU A 70 16.06 -14.13 -10.79
C LEU A 70 15.64 -13.30 -9.56
N LEU A 71 15.34 -13.98 -8.45
CA LEU A 71 14.94 -13.34 -7.19
C LEU A 71 16.10 -12.57 -6.54
N LEU A 72 17.30 -13.15 -6.48
CA LEU A 72 18.49 -12.47 -5.95
C LEU A 72 18.88 -11.26 -6.79
N GLY A 73 18.91 -11.39 -8.12
CA GLY A 73 19.20 -10.29 -9.05
C GLY A 73 18.20 -9.14 -8.91
N ARG A 74 16.90 -9.46 -8.81
CA ARG A 74 15.87 -8.46 -8.46
C ARG A 74 16.11 -7.86 -7.08
N GLY A 75 16.48 -8.65 -6.08
CA GLY A 75 16.77 -8.18 -4.73
C GLY A 75 17.97 -7.23 -4.66
N LEU A 76 19.03 -7.52 -5.42
CA LEU A 76 20.21 -6.68 -5.57
C LEU A 76 19.86 -5.36 -6.26
N TYR A 77 19.06 -5.42 -7.34
CA TYR A 77 18.55 -4.22 -8.02
C TYR A 77 17.77 -3.32 -7.06
N MET A 78 16.96 -3.92 -6.19
CA MET A 78 16.19 -3.21 -5.15
C MET A 78 17.01 -2.89 -3.88
N ARG A 79 18.35 -3.08 -3.90
CA ARG A 79 19.29 -2.72 -2.81
C ARG A 79 18.97 -3.40 -1.47
N ARG A 80 18.49 -4.64 -1.50
CA ARG A 80 18.15 -5.44 -0.30
C ARG A 80 19.40 -6.04 0.33
N LEU A 81 19.60 -5.81 1.63
CA LEU A 81 20.71 -6.41 2.38
C LEU A 81 20.63 -7.93 2.44
N MET A 82 19.43 -8.49 2.56
CA MET A 82 19.26 -9.95 2.52
C MET A 82 19.71 -10.55 1.17
N ALA A 83 19.49 -9.84 0.06
CA ALA A 83 19.99 -10.30 -1.25
C ALA A 83 21.52 -10.24 -1.31
N LEU A 84 22.14 -9.19 -0.75
CA LEU A 84 23.59 -9.11 -0.60
C LEU A 84 24.13 -10.30 0.20
N TYR A 85 23.53 -10.62 1.36
CA TYR A 85 23.97 -11.73 2.21
C TYR A 85 23.81 -13.08 1.51
N LEU A 86 22.65 -13.35 0.91
CA LEU A 86 22.39 -14.61 0.21
C LEU A 86 23.29 -14.79 -1.03
N THR A 87 23.51 -13.74 -1.81
CA THR A 87 24.45 -13.77 -2.93
C THR A 87 25.89 -13.99 -2.45
N SER A 88 26.31 -13.30 -1.38
CA SER A 88 27.65 -13.48 -0.82
C SER A 88 27.85 -14.90 -0.27
N ALA A 89 26.82 -15.45 0.38
CA ALA A 89 26.82 -16.83 0.87
C ALA A 89 26.90 -17.85 -0.28
N ALA A 90 26.16 -17.63 -1.38
CA ALA A 90 26.21 -18.49 -2.56
C ALA A 90 27.60 -18.47 -3.23
N VAL A 91 28.22 -17.29 -3.33
CA VAL A 91 29.59 -17.13 -3.84
C VAL A 91 30.58 -17.85 -2.91
N ALA A 92 30.51 -17.60 -1.59
CA ALA A 92 31.38 -18.24 -0.61
C ALA A 92 31.26 -19.77 -0.63
N TRP A 93 30.02 -20.30 -0.68
CA TRP A 93 29.76 -21.73 -0.79
C TRP A 93 30.39 -22.32 -2.05
N THR A 94 30.16 -21.68 -3.19
CA THR A 94 30.70 -22.14 -4.48
C THR A 94 32.24 -22.08 -4.50
N THR A 95 32.85 -21.09 -3.83
CA THR A 95 34.31 -20.97 -3.70
C THR A 95 34.85 -22.08 -2.81
N ALA A 96 34.19 -22.35 -1.68
CA ALA A 96 34.56 -23.45 -0.78
C ALA A 96 34.47 -24.80 -1.49
N MET A 97 33.41 -25.06 -2.24
CA MET A 97 33.27 -26.30 -3.01
C MET A 97 34.39 -26.46 -4.04
N SER A 98 34.69 -25.42 -4.83
CA SER A 98 35.79 -25.47 -5.82
C SER A 98 37.17 -25.71 -5.16
N LEU A 99 37.40 -25.21 -3.95
CA LEU A 99 38.64 -25.46 -3.18
C LEU A 99 38.69 -26.88 -2.59
N ILE A 100 37.57 -27.40 -2.10
CA ILE A 100 37.50 -28.73 -1.48
C ILE A 100 37.60 -29.83 -2.54
N THR A 101 36.84 -29.72 -3.62
CA THR A 101 36.82 -30.74 -4.68
C THR A 101 37.99 -30.56 -5.66
N TRP A 102 38.65 -29.40 -5.65
CA TRP A 102 39.61 -28.98 -6.67
C TRP A 102 39.04 -29.01 -8.10
N ASP A 103 37.71 -28.99 -8.22
CA ASP A 103 37.01 -28.93 -9.49
C ASP A 103 36.98 -27.48 -10.00
N GLN A 104 37.39 -27.31 -11.25
CA GLN A 104 37.43 -26.03 -11.97
C GLN A 104 38.05 -24.86 -11.19
N PRO A 105 39.32 -24.96 -10.75
CA PRO A 105 39.98 -23.95 -9.92
C PRO A 105 40.12 -22.59 -10.62
N TRP A 106 40.02 -22.55 -11.95
CA TRP A 106 40.00 -21.31 -12.72
C TRP A 106 38.81 -20.39 -12.36
N ARG A 107 37.73 -20.93 -11.76
CA ARG A 107 36.55 -20.16 -11.29
C ARG A 107 36.86 -19.30 -10.06
N LEU A 108 37.93 -19.60 -9.32
CA LEU A 108 38.29 -18.84 -8.11
C LEU A 108 38.58 -17.37 -8.42
N LEU A 109 39.22 -17.08 -9.57
CA LEU A 109 39.53 -15.71 -9.99
C LEU A 109 38.27 -14.86 -10.27
N PRO A 110 37.33 -15.25 -11.16
CA PRO A 110 36.12 -14.46 -11.39
C PRO A 110 35.24 -14.37 -10.15
N MET A 111 35.22 -15.41 -9.30
CA MET A 111 34.47 -15.37 -8.04
C MET A 111 35.08 -14.39 -7.03
N ALA A 112 36.40 -14.37 -6.87
CA ALA A 112 37.10 -13.42 -6.02
C ALA A 112 36.89 -11.99 -6.51
N ALA A 113 36.97 -11.76 -7.83
CA ALA A 113 36.70 -10.46 -8.44
C ALA A 113 35.26 -9.99 -8.18
N PHE A 114 34.27 -10.87 -8.36
CA PHE A 114 32.87 -10.57 -8.08
C PHE A 114 32.63 -10.31 -6.59
N ALA A 115 33.19 -11.14 -5.70
CA ALA A 115 33.08 -10.96 -4.25
C ALA A 115 33.71 -9.64 -3.78
N TRP A 116 34.89 -9.29 -4.30
CA TRP A 116 35.57 -8.04 -3.99
C TRP A 116 34.77 -6.81 -4.46
N ALA A 117 34.25 -6.85 -5.69
CA ALA A 117 33.39 -5.78 -6.20
C ALA A 117 32.09 -5.65 -5.38
N LEU A 118 31.47 -6.78 -5.01
CA LEU A 118 30.25 -6.81 -4.20
C LEU A 118 30.50 -6.28 -2.78
N TRP A 119 31.64 -6.64 -2.18
CA TRP A 119 32.09 -6.11 -0.90
C TRP A 119 32.32 -4.59 -0.94
N GLY A 120 32.96 -4.08 -1.98
CA GLY A 120 33.13 -2.63 -2.18
C GLY A 120 31.81 -1.88 -2.33
N ALA A 121 30.76 -2.56 -2.83
CA ALA A 121 29.41 -2.01 -2.97
C ALA A 121 28.52 -2.22 -1.73
N ARG A 122 28.98 -2.90 -0.66
CA ARG A 122 28.13 -3.33 0.47
C ARG A 122 27.33 -2.20 1.15
N MET A 123 27.94 -1.01 1.27
CA MET A 123 27.29 0.17 1.90
C MET A 123 26.13 0.73 1.05
N ARG A 124 26.00 0.29 -0.20
CA ARG A 124 24.91 0.70 -1.09
C ARG A 124 23.64 -0.09 -0.82
N PHE A 125 23.70 -1.22 -0.12
CA PHE A 125 22.51 -2.01 0.23
C PHE A 125 21.94 -1.48 1.54
N THR A 126 20.83 -0.75 1.47
CA THR A 126 20.28 -0.02 2.63
C THR A 126 19.01 -0.64 3.18
N ALA A 127 18.32 -1.49 2.39
CA ALA A 127 17.06 -2.08 2.82
C ALA A 127 17.33 -3.24 3.78
N VAL A 128 17.09 -2.99 5.07
CA VAL A 128 17.37 -3.88 6.20
C VAL A 128 16.39 -5.05 6.19
N PRO A 129 16.83 -6.28 6.51
CA PRO A 129 15.91 -7.40 6.64
C PRO A 129 14.95 -7.20 7.81
N ASP A 130 13.65 -7.37 7.57
CA ASP A 130 12.64 -7.36 8.63
C ASP A 130 12.72 -8.64 9.46
N ALA A 131 12.94 -8.51 10.77
CA ALA A 131 13.12 -9.65 11.68
C ALA A 131 11.90 -10.59 11.67
N ALA A 132 10.69 -10.05 11.52
CA ALA A 132 9.49 -10.87 11.44
C ALA A 132 9.41 -11.66 10.12
N ARG A 133 9.86 -11.10 8.98
CA ARG A 133 10.02 -11.85 7.71
C ARG A 133 11.07 -12.95 7.84
N VAL A 134 12.21 -12.68 8.46
CA VAL A 134 13.25 -13.70 8.69
C VAL A 134 12.71 -14.84 9.55
N ARG A 135 12.01 -14.53 10.64
CA ARG A 135 11.36 -15.54 11.50
C ARG A 135 10.31 -16.34 10.73
N THR A 136 9.47 -15.69 9.91
CA THR A 136 8.50 -16.39 9.07
C THR A 136 9.18 -17.32 8.06
N ALA A 137 10.27 -16.87 7.43
CA ALA A 137 11.05 -17.69 6.51
C ALA A 137 11.67 -18.90 7.22
N LEU A 138 12.16 -18.74 8.45
CA LEU A 138 12.66 -19.84 9.27
C LEU A 138 11.56 -20.86 9.60
N HIS A 139 10.37 -20.41 9.99
CA HIS A 139 9.22 -21.31 10.20
C HIS A 139 8.80 -22.01 8.91
N MET A 140 8.83 -21.32 7.76
CA MET A 140 8.57 -21.92 6.45
C MET A 140 9.60 -23.00 6.14
N LEU A 141 10.89 -22.72 6.34
CA LEU A 141 11.97 -23.70 6.14
C LEU A 141 11.78 -24.94 7.03
N LEU A 142 11.46 -24.75 8.32
CA LEU A 142 11.21 -25.85 9.24
C LEU A 142 9.97 -26.67 8.83
N GLY A 143 8.84 -26.00 8.61
CA GLY A 143 7.59 -26.66 8.23
C GLY A 143 7.71 -27.39 6.90
N PHE A 144 8.32 -26.76 5.90
CA PHE A 144 8.56 -27.38 4.61
C PHE A 144 9.60 -28.52 4.69
N GLY A 145 10.61 -28.40 5.55
CA GLY A 145 11.54 -29.50 5.84
C GLY A 145 10.84 -30.73 6.40
N ILE A 146 9.88 -30.54 7.33
CA ILE A 146 9.04 -31.61 7.86
C ILE A 146 8.19 -32.24 6.74
N VAL A 147 7.52 -31.42 5.92
CA VAL A 147 6.71 -31.90 4.80
C VAL A 147 7.57 -32.69 3.81
N ALA A 148 8.74 -32.19 3.45
CA ALA A 148 9.67 -32.87 2.56
C ALA A 148 10.16 -34.20 3.15
N LEU A 149 10.46 -34.26 4.45
CA LEU A 149 10.87 -35.49 5.11
C LEU A 149 9.74 -36.53 5.18
N VAL A 150 8.52 -36.11 5.55
CA VAL A 150 7.37 -37.01 5.69
C VAL A 150 6.88 -37.50 4.32
N VAL A 151 6.66 -36.59 3.38
CA VAL A 151 6.11 -36.92 2.05
C VAL A 151 7.19 -37.45 1.11
N GLY A 152 8.29 -36.71 0.98
CA GLY A 152 9.41 -37.10 0.12
C GLY A 152 10.18 -38.28 0.69
N GLY A 153 10.67 -38.16 1.94
CA GLY A 153 11.40 -39.23 2.61
C GLY A 153 10.55 -40.49 2.84
N GLY A 154 9.31 -40.34 3.30
CA GLY A 154 8.36 -41.45 3.42
C GLY A 154 8.03 -42.11 2.08
N GLY A 155 7.85 -41.31 1.02
CA GLY A 155 7.61 -41.82 -0.34
C GLY A 155 8.80 -42.60 -0.91
N ILE A 156 10.04 -42.14 -0.65
CA ILE A 156 11.27 -42.86 -1.01
C ILE A 156 11.40 -44.15 -0.21
N PHE A 157 11.11 -44.11 1.10
CA PHE A 157 11.18 -45.27 1.98
C PHE A 157 10.17 -46.36 1.61
N LEU A 158 8.93 -45.99 1.28
CA LEU A 158 7.91 -46.95 0.80
C LEU A 158 8.30 -47.62 -0.52
N GLN A 159 9.20 -46.99 -1.29
CA GLN A 159 9.71 -47.49 -2.57
C GLN A 159 11.10 -48.13 -2.43
N ARG A 160 11.57 -48.37 -1.20
CA ARG A 160 12.92 -48.87 -0.92
C ARG A 160 13.29 -50.16 -1.66
N ASP A 161 12.32 -51.05 -1.85
CA ASP A 161 12.51 -52.35 -2.49
C ASP A 161 12.69 -52.23 -4.02
N ARG A 162 12.50 -51.03 -4.57
CA ARG A 162 12.64 -50.70 -5.99
C ARG A 162 13.85 -49.80 -6.28
N LEU A 163 14.66 -49.51 -5.27
CA LEU A 163 15.89 -48.75 -5.43
C LEU A 163 17.03 -49.69 -5.78
N SER A 164 17.94 -49.21 -6.64
CA SER A 164 19.12 -49.96 -7.09
C SER A 164 20.17 -50.17 -5.98
N SER A 165 20.02 -49.52 -4.82
CA SER A 165 20.95 -49.60 -3.70
C SER A 165 20.23 -49.65 -2.34
N SER A 166 20.90 -50.22 -1.33
CA SER A 166 20.36 -50.29 0.03
C SER A 166 20.27 -48.90 0.66
N LEU A 167 19.07 -48.49 1.07
CA LEU A 167 18.81 -47.22 1.74
C LEU A 167 19.47 -47.14 3.12
N THR A 168 20.53 -46.35 3.23
CA THR A 168 21.04 -45.86 4.52
C THR A 168 20.35 -44.54 4.90
N PRO A 169 20.33 -44.14 6.19
CA PRO A 169 19.77 -42.84 6.59
C PRO A 169 20.43 -41.65 5.88
N VAL A 170 21.75 -41.72 5.65
CA VAL A 170 22.50 -40.70 4.90
C VAL A 170 22.13 -40.72 3.42
N GLY A 171 21.96 -41.92 2.84
CA GLY A 171 21.47 -42.09 1.47
C GLY A 171 20.08 -41.47 1.28
N LEU A 172 19.14 -41.76 2.18
CA LEU A 172 17.78 -41.18 2.14
C LEU A 172 17.82 -39.64 2.13
N GLY A 173 18.68 -39.04 2.96
CA GLY A 173 18.85 -37.59 3.02
C GLY A 173 19.38 -37.00 1.72
N ARG A 174 20.38 -37.65 1.10
CA ARG A 174 20.93 -37.25 -0.20
C ARG A 174 19.87 -37.36 -1.31
N GLU A 175 19.15 -38.48 -1.38
CA GLU A 175 18.10 -38.70 -2.39
C GLU A 175 16.95 -37.70 -2.27
N LEU A 176 16.54 -37.40 -1.03
CA LEU A 176 15.53 -36.38 -0.78
C LEU A 176 16.01 -35.00 -1.25
N LEU A 177 17.27 -34.64 -0.98
CA LEU A 177 17.86 -33.37 -1.40
C LEU A 177 17.98 -33.28 -2.93
N ASP A 178 18.45 -34.33 -3.58
CA ASP A 178 18.59 -34.39 -5.04
C ASP A 178 17.23 -34.33 -5.72
N GLY A 179 16.22 -35.03 -5.18
CA GLY A 179 14.84 -34.94 -5.63
C GLY A 179 14.23 -33.54 -5.47
N LEU A 180 14.42 -32.88 -4.32
CA LEU A 180 13.90 -31.53 -4.05
C LEU A 180 14.58 -30.46 -4.92
N THR A 181 15.89 -30.59 -5.10
CA THR A 181 16.66 -29.64 -5.91
C THR A 181 16.51 -29.92 -7.41
N GLY A 182 15.87 -31.03 -7.78
CA GLY A 182 15.73 -31.51 -9.15
C GLY A 182 17.04 -32.03 -9.73
N ASN A 183 18.10 -32.18 -8.93
CA ASN A 183 19.43 -32.64 -9.35
C ASN A 183 19.58 -34.17 -9.27
N SER A 184 18.48 -34.92 -9.23
CA SER A 184 18.54 -36.39 -9.32
C SER A 184 19.19 -36.77 -10.65
N GLU A 185 20.42 -37.27 -10.61
CA GLU A 185 20.90 -38.15 -11.67
C GLU A 185 19.87 -39.28 -11.86
N PRO A 186 19.74 -39.87 -13.06
CA PRO A 186 18.70 -40.85 -13.32
C PRO A 186 18.97 -42.14 -12.53
N MET A 187 18.59 -42.17 -11.25
CA MET A 187 18.17 -43.40 -10.63
C MET A 187 16.86 -43.81 -11.29
N THR A 188 16.90 -44.91 -12.01
CA THR A 188 15.73 -45.57 -12.55
C THR A 188 14.93 -46.17 -11.39
N ILE A 189 14.14 -45.35 -10.69
CA ILE A 189 12.99 -45.89 -9.96
C ILE A 189 12.12 -46.54 -11.04
N GLU A 190 12.10 -47.87 -11.10
CA GLU A 190 11.24 -48.59 -12.04
C GLU A 190 9.78 -48.15 -11.85
N GLY A 191 9.27 -47.44 -12.85
CA GLY A 191 7.84 -47.30 -13.10
C GLY A 191 7.19 -45.93 -12.85
N ARG A 192 7.78 -44.95 -12.14
CA ARG A 192 7.07 -43.66 -11.86
C ARG A 192 7.97 -42.41 -11.78
N SER A 193 8.32 -41.87 -12.94
CA SER A 193 9.01 -40.57 -13.09
C SER A 193 8.30 -39.39 -12.39
N TRP A 194 6.96 -39.41 -12.30
CA TRP A 194 6.18 -38.29 -11.76
C TRP A 194 6.48 -37.94 -10.30
N PHE A 195 6.92 -38.91 -9.47
CA PHE A 195 7.21 -38.67 -8.06
C PHE A 195 8.41 -37.75 -7.87
N LEU A 196 9.51 -38.00 -8.61
CA LEU A 196 10.70 -37.14 -8.59
C LEU A 196 10.40 -35.75 -9.17
N HIS A 197 9.58 -35.67 -10.23
CA HIS A 197 9.12 -34.38 -10.76
C HIS A 197 8.26 -33.62 -9.73
N GLY A 198 7.40 -34.33 -8.98
CA GLY A 198 6.61 -33.76 -7.90
C GLY A 198 7.46 -33.25 -6.74
N LEU A 199 8.52 -33.98 -6.38
CA LEU A 199 9.47 -33.56 -5.35
C LEU A 199 10.29 -32.34 -5.79
N SER A 200 10.73 -32.31 -7.05
CA SER A 200 11.38 -31.15 -7.66
C SER A 200 10.45 -29.93 -7.65
N LEU A 201 9.19 -30.10 -8.07
CA LEU A 201 8.20 -29.02 -8.04
C LEU A 201 7.97 -28.50 -6.62
N LEU A 202 7.85 -29.41 -5.64
CA LEU A 202 7.71 -29.07 -4.23
C LEU A 202 8.91 -28.24 -3.74
N GLY A 203 10.14 -28.70 -4.01
CA GLY A 203 11.36 -27.97 -3.65
C GLY A 203 11.44 -26.59 -4.29
N GLY A 204 11.07 -26.46 -5.57
CA GLY A 204 11.01 -25.18 -6.27
C GLY A 204 9.98 -24.21 -5.68
N VAL A 205 8.78 -24.68 -5.37
CA VAL A 205 7.75 -23.87 -4.71
C VAL A 205 8.20 -23.43 -3.32
N MET A 206 8.77 -24.34 -2.52
CA MET A 206 9.31 -24.03 -1.20
C MET A 206 10.39 -22.95 -1.27
N LEU A 207 11.36 -23.11 -2.19
CA LEU A 207 12.44 -22.17 -2.44
C LEU A 207 11.90 -20.80 -2.84
N LEU A 208 10.94 -20.76 -3.77
CA LEU A 208 10.30 -19.54 -4.23
C LEU A 208 9.61 -18.80 -3.07
N LEU A 209 8.85 -19.51 -2.24
CA LEU A 209 8.12 -18.92 -1.11
C LEU A 209 9.09 -18.37 -0.05
N VAL A 210 10.13 -19.12 0.31
CA VAL A 210 11.13 -18.70 1.29
C VAL A 210 11.91 -17.49 0.79
N LEU A 211 12.45 -17.54 -0.44
CA LEU A 211 13.20 -16.43 -1.01
C LEU A 211 12.34 -15.20 -1.19
N THR A 212 11.09 -15.36 -1.67
CA THR A 212 10.15 -14.22 -1.80
C THR A 212 9.84 -13.60 -0.44
N CYS A 213 9.75 -14.40 0.63
CA CYS A 213 9.56 -13.89 2.00
C CYS A 213 10.80 -13.15 2.52
N LEU A 214 12.00 -13.69 2.33
CA LEU A 214 13.28 -13.08 2.75
C LEU A 214 13.62 -11.81 1.96
N LEU A 215 13.29 -11.78 0.68
CA LEU A 215 13.41 -10.63 -0.22
C LEU A 215 12.12 -9.80 -0.25
N ALA A 216 11.17 -10.00 0.66
CA ALA A 216 10.01 -9.12 0.76
C ALA A 216 10.41 -7.78 1.40
N PRO A 217 9.75 -6.68 1.05
CA PRO A 217 9.91 -5.42 1.79
C PRO A 217 9.43 -5.60 3.23
N ALA A 218 9.88 -4.70 4.12
CA ALA A 218 9.46 -4.72 5.50
C ALA A 218 7.93 -4.59 5.62
N ARG A 219 7.37 -5.13 6.70
CA ARG A 219 5.93 -5.11 6.93
C ARG A 219 5.46 -3.67 7.15
N ALA A 220 4.18 -3.43 6.87
CA ALA A 220 3.58 -2.14 7.19
C ALA A 220 3.74 -1.86 8.70
N PRO A 221 4.10 -0.63 9.08
CA PRO A 221 4.14 -0.22 10.48
C PRO A 221 2.73 -0.25 11.09
N LEU A 222 2.67 -0.19 12.42
CA LEU A 222 1.40 0.09 13.09
C LEU A 222 0.97 1.52 12.78
N PRO A 223 -0.34 1.82 12.80
CA PRO A 223 -0.81 3.18 12.70
C PRO A 223 -0.24 4.06 13.82
N GLY A 224 -0.19 5.37 13.58
CA GLY A 224 0.32 6.33 14.55
C GLY A 224 -0.44 6.27 15.88
N THR A 225 0.22 6.72 16.94
CA THR A 225 -0.41 6.90 18.25
C THR A 225 -1.33 8.12 18.27
N ASP A 226 -2.20 8.23 19.28
CA ASP A 226 -3.02 9.44 19.47
C ASP A 226 -2.14 10.68 19.68
N THR A 227 -1.02 10.54 20.40
CA THR A 227 -0.08 11.64 20.60
C THR A 227 0.56 12.16 19.31
N GLU A 228 0.86 11.26 18.36
CA GLU A 228 1.36 11.64 17.03
C GLU A 228 0.25 12.28 16.19
N ARG A 229 -0.97 11.74 16.24
CA ARG A 229 -2.15 12.37 15.61
C ARG A 229 -2.40 13.78 16.13
N ASP A 230 -2.27 14.00 17.44
CA ASP A 230 -2.44 15.33 18.04
C ASP A 230 -1.38 16.33 17.56
N ARG A 231 -0.14 15.86 17.36
CA ARG A 231 0.90 16.68 16.71
C ARG A 231 0.53 17.01 15.28
N VAL A 232 0.08 16.01 14.52
CA VAL A 232 -0.35 16.19 13.12
C VAL A 232 -1.53 17.15 13.04
N ARG A 233 -2.47 17.12 13.98
CA ARG A 233 -3.59 18.06 14.04
C ARG A 233 -3.13 19.52 14.13
N ARG A 234 -2.10 19.79 14.93
CA ARG A 234 -1.47 21.13 14.99
C ARG A 234 -0.81 21.51 13.67
N LEU A 235 -0.21 20.56 12.96
CA LEU A 235 0.36 20.81 11.64
C LEU A 235 -0.72 21.11 10.60
N VAL A 236 -1.86 20.41 10.62
CA VAL A 236 -3.01 20.69 9.74
C VAL A 236 -3.55 22.11 9.93
N GLN A 237 -3.51 22.62 11.16
CA GLN A 237 -3.90 23.99 11.50
C GLN A 237 -2.82 25.05 11.20
N HIS A 238 -1.65 24.65 10.69
CA HIS A 238 -0.62 25.61 10.30
C HIS A 238 -1.05 26.43 9.07
N PRO A 239 -0.78 27.75 8.99
CA PRO A 239 -1.20 28.60 7.86
C PRO A 239 -0.83 28.07 6.48
N ASP A 240 0.36 27.48 6.35
CA ASP A 240 0.84 26.96 5.07
C ASP A 240 0.17 25.63 4.64
N SER A 241 -0.63 25.00 5.50
CA SER A 241 -1.13 23.65 5.25
C SER A 241 -2.04 23.55 4.04
N ASP A 242 -1.92 22.42 3.36
CA ASP A 242 -2.74 22.09 2.21
C ASP A 242 -4.20 21.85 2.62
N THR A 243 -5.16 22.19 1.76
CA THR A 243 -6.59 21.98 1.99
C THR A 243 -6.96 20.51 2.19
N LEU A 244 -6.20 19.58 1.60
CA LEU A 244 -6.36 18.14 1.83
C LEU A 244 -5.57 17.60 3.05
N ALA A 245 -4.89 18.45 3.81
CA ALA A 245 -4.13 18.07 5.00
C ALA A 245 -4.93 17.27 6.05
N PRO A 246 -6.24 17.54 6.30
CA PRO A 246 -7.01 16.79 7.29
C PRO A 246 -7.03 15.28 7.06
N PHE A 247 -6.97 14.80 5.82
CA PHE A 247 -6.98 13.36 5.52
C PHE A 247 -5.77 12.61 6.06
N ALA A 248 -4.72 13.32 6.48
CA ALA A 248 -3.62 12.73 7.23
C ALA A 248 -4.04 12.26 8.64
N LEU A 249 -5.12 12.79 9.23
CA LEU A 249 -5.57 12.47 10.59
C LEU A 249 -6.27 11.10 10.72
N ARG A 250 -6.49 10.41 9.59
CA ARG A 250 -7.15 9.11 9.57
C ARG A 250 -6.42 8.10 10.47
N HIS A 251 -7.16 7.26 11.19
CA HIS A 251 -6.55 6.39 12.21
C HIS A 251 -5.63 5.28 11.67
N ASP A 252 -5.64 4.99 10.38
CA ASP A 252 -4.78 3.99 9.76
C ASP A 252 -3.44 4.55 9.22
N LYS A 253 -3.22 5.86 9.35
CA LYS A 253 -2.00 6.53 8.88
C LYS A 253 -0.88 6.39 9.90
N SER A 254 0.33 6.21 9.38
CA SER A 254 1.57 6.37 10.12
C SER A 254 2.23 7.68 9.69
N TYR A 255 3.15 8.19 10.52
CA TYR A 255 3.74 9.51 10.31
C TYR A 255 5.27 9.45 10.28
N VAL A 256 5.87 10.30 9.44
CA VAL A 256 7.27 10.68 9.56
C VAL A 256 7.31 12.18 9.80
N PHE A 257 8.00 12.60 10.86
CA PHE A 257 8.19 14.01 11.18
C PHE A 257 9.55 14.48 10.67
N SER A 258 9.60 15.76 10.29
CA SER A 258 10.85 16.51 10.19
C SER A 258 11.62 16.51 11.52
N PRO A 259 12.95 16.66 11.52
CA PRO A 259 13.76 16.66 12.74
C PRO A 259 13.35 17.72 13.76
N ASP A 260 12.90 18.90 13.29
CA ASP A 260 12.40 20.00 14.14
C ASP A 260 10.91 19.83 14.54
N GLY A 261 10.23 18.84 13.97
CA GLY A 261 8.83 18.53 14.23
C GLY A 261 7.82 19.51 13.65
N ARG A 262 8.24 20.47 12.81
CA ARG A 262 7.37 21.52 12.22
C ARG A 262 6.69 21.10 10.91
N ALA A 263 7.09 19.97 10.35
CA ALA A 263 6.45 19.32 9.22
C ALA A 263 6.34 17.80 9.40
N ALA A 264 5.39 17.18 8.70
CA ALA A 264 5.19 15.73 8.71
C ALA A 264 4.66 15.18 7.38
N ILE A 265 4.83 13.88 7.17
CA ILE A 265 4.25 13.12 6.07
C ILE A 265 3.36 12.03 6.65
N GLY A 266 2.07 12.08 6.32
CA GLY A 266 1.12 11.01 6.59
C GLY A 266 1.12 9.97 5.47
N TYR A 267 1.38 8.72 5.81
CA TYR A 267 1.50 7.64 4.82
C TYR A 267 0.91 6.33 5.32
N ARG A 268 0.70 5.39 4.39
CA ARG A 268 0.37 3.98 4.68
C ARG A 268 1.21 3.08 3.80
N VAL A 269 1.45 1.85 4.25
CA VAL A 269 2.21 0.86 3.49
C VAL A 269 1.32 -0.30 3.08
N PHE A 270 1.27 -0.60 1.79
CA PHE A 270 0.60 -1.79 1.27
C PHE A 270 1.42 -2.39 0.11
N LEU A 271 1.51 -3.72 0.04
CA LEU A 271 2.31 -4.44 -0.98
C LEU A 271 3.76 -3.92 -1.17
N GLY A 272 4.36 -3.37 -0.09
CA GLY A 272 5.69 -2.78 -0.15
C GLY A 272 5.76 -1.41 -0.81
N THR A 273 4.63 -0.75 -0.99
CA THR A 273 4.51 0.63 -1.47
C THR A 273 4.10 1.50 -0.30
N ALA A 274 4.91 2.52 0.00
CA ALA A 274 4.60 3.55 0.99
C ALA A 274 3.90 4.70 0.26
N VAL A 275 2.59 4.81 0.46
CA VAL A 275 1.75 5.80 -0.22
C VAL A 275 1.51 6.96 0.73
N VAL A 276 1.99 8.14 0.35
CA VAL A 276 1.69 9.43 0.98
C VAL A 276 0.33 9.90 0.46
N GLY A 277 -0.53 10.39 1.35
CA GLY A 277 -1.79 11.03 0.96
C GLY A 277 -1.68 12.54 1.07
N GLY A 278 -1.72 13.24 -0.07
CA GLY A 278 -1.56 14.69 -0.15
C GLY A 278 -0.10 15.15 -0.07
N ASP A 279 0.07 16.43 0.23
CA ASP A 279 1.36 17.09 0.37
C ASP A 279 1.93 17.01 1.80
N PRO A 280 3.24 17.28 2.00
CA PRO A 280 3.82 17.41 3.34
C PRO A 280 3.10 18.48 4.17
N LEU A 281 2.76 18.13 5.41
CA LEU A 281 1.98 18.92 6.36
C LEU A 281 2.88 19.94 7.08
N GLY A 282 2.30 21.06 7.52
CA GLY A 282 2.99 22.04 8.35
C GLY A 282 3.78 23.10 7.57
N ALA A 283 4.80 23.66 8.24
CA ALA A 283 5.54 24.83 7.78
C ALA A 283 6.30 24.57 6.47
N ALA A 284 6.20 25.51 5.52
CA ALA A 284 6.75 25.34 4.17
C ALA A 284 8.27 25.08 4.15
N ASP A 285 9.01 25.74 5.04
CA ASP A 285 10.47 25.63 5.18
C ASP A 285 10.94 24.28 5.77
N ALA A 286 10.07 23.57 6.50
CA ALA A 286 10.38 22.27 7.11
C ALA A 286 9.96 21.06 6.24
N ARG A 287 9.19 21.27 5.16
CA ARG A 287 8.64 20.19 4.31
C ARG A 287 9.72 19.32 3.68
N GLU A 288 10.77 19.94 3.17
CA GLU A 288 11.87 19.22 2.54
C GLU A 288 12.54 18.24 3.50
N ALA A 289 12.76 18.66 4.76
CA ALA A 289 13.34 17.81 5.78
C ALA A 289 12.45 16.58 6.07
N ALA A 290 11.11 16.75 6.10
CA ALA A 290 10.18 15.63 6.24
C ALA A 290 10.24 14.67 5.03
N VAL A 291 10.33 15.20 3.80
CA VAL A 291 10.50 14.40 2.58
C VAL A 291 11.78 13.57 2.62
N VAL A 292 12.90 14.18 3.03
CA VAL A 292 14.19 13.49 3.17
C VAL A 292 14.09 12.33 4.16
N GLU A 293 13.50 12.56 5.34
CA GLU A 293 13.31 11.53 6.36
C GLU A 293 12.39 10.39 5.88
N PHE A 294 11.30 10.72 5.20
CA PHE A 294 10.37 9.73 4.66
C PHE A 294 11.04 8.84 3.60
N LEU A 295 11.83 9.43 2.70
CA LEU A 295 12.56 8.68 1.68
C LEU A 295 13.69 7.85 2.28
N ALA A 296 14.36 8.35 3.31
CA ALA A 296 15.33 7.58 4.08
C ALA A 296 14.68 6.36 4.75
N LEU A 297 13.50 6.53 5.34
CA LEU A 297 12.71 5.44 5.90
C LEU A 297 12.34 4.42 4.81
N CYS A 298 11.81 4.85 3.67
CA CYS A 298 11.48 3.97 2.56
C CYS A 298 12.68 3.17 2.07
N ARG A 299 13.86 3.79 1.95
CA ARG A 299 15.12 3.12 1.59
C ARG A 299 15.52 2.06 2.62
N ARG A 300 15.38 2.33 3.91
CA ARG A 300 15.70 1.37 5.00
C ARG A 300 14.74 0.19 5.02
N GLN A 301 13.46 0.43 4.72
CA GLN A 301 12.41 -0.59 4.77
C GLN A 301 12.21 -1.33 3.44
N GLY A 302 12.92 -0.91 2.38
CA GLY A 302 12.75 -1.44 1.03
C GLY A 302 11.39 -1.12 0.41
N TRP A 303 10.72 -0.06 0.87
CA TRP A 303 9.44 0.40 0.34
C TRP A 303 9.62 1.25 -0.92
N ARG A 304 8.60 1.20 -1.79
CA ARG A 304 8.48 2.07 -2.95
C ARG A 304 7.70 3.33 -2.53
N PRO A 305 8.32 4.51 -2.47
CA PRO A 305 7.62 5.74 -2.14
C PRO A 305 6.73 6.17 -3.32
N THR A 306 5.49 6.51 -3.00
CA THR A 306 4.50 7.07 -3.92
C THR A 306 3.78 8.21 -3.22
N VAL A 307 3.45 9.27 -3.96
CA VAL A 307 2.61 10.36 -3.47
C VAL A 307 1.31 10.35 -4.25
N LEU A 308 0.19 10.32 -3.53
CA LEU A 308 -1.15 10.38 -4.09
C LEU A 308 -1.74 11.74 -3.76
N GLY A 309 -2.00 12.57 -4.77
CA GLY A 309 -2.63 13.87 -4.57
C GLY A 309 -1.64 15.04 -4.38
N ALA A 310 -0.44 14.95 -4.95
CA ALA A 310 0.56 16.02 -4.88
C ALA A 310 0.10 17.25 -5.68
N ARG A 311 0.22 18.45 -5.11
CA ARG A 311 0.03 19.69 -5.89
C ARG A 311 1.15 19.87 -6.89
N GLU A 312 0.82 20.48 -8.03
CA GLU A 312 1.80 20.80 -9.07
C GLU A 312 2.98 21.61 -8.53
N GLU A 313 2.71 22.56 -7.63
CA GLU A 313 3.69 23.42 -6.96
C GLU A 313 4.74 22.65 -6.15
N LEU A 314 4.37 21.50 -5.58
CA LEU A 314 5.27 20.67 -4.77
C LEU A 314 5.87 19.49 -5.55
N MET A 315 5.50 19.29 -6.81
CA MET A 315 6.15 18.29 -7.67
C MET A 315 7.66 18.51 -7.84
N PRO A 316 8.19 19.76 -7.99
CA PRO A 316 9.63 19.99 -8.06
C PRO A 316 10.38 19.47 -6.83
N LEU A 317 9.82 19.64 -5.62
CA LEU A 317 10.39 19.12 -4.38
C LEU A 317 10.55 17.59 -4.45
N TRP A 318 9.48 16.88 -4.83
CA TRP A 318 9.52 15.43 -4.99
C TRP A 318 10.49 14.96 -6.08
N LYS A 319 10.56 15.69 -7.21
CA LYS A 319 11.48 15.41 -8.31
C LYS A 319 12.95 15.57 -7.91
N ALA A 320 13.27 16.62 -7.15
CA ALA A 320 14.61 16.86 -6.61
C ALA A 320 15.12 15.67 -5.78
N HIS A 321 14.21 15.01 -5.05
CA HIS A 321 14.51 13.84 -4.23
C HIS A 321 14.28 12.48 -4.92
N GLY A 322 14.17 12.45 -6.25
CA GLY A 322 14.19 11.22 -7.04
C GLY A 322 12.84 10.58 -7.34
N ILE A 323 11.72 11.23 -6.99
CA ILE A 323 10.37 10.86 -7.43
C ILE A 323 10.08 11.59 -8.75
N ARG A 324 10.51 11.01 -9.87
CA ARG A 324 10.65 11.73 -11.15
C ARG A 324 9.44 11.66 -12.08
N ARG A 325 8.52 10.73 -11.84
CA ARG A 325 7.35 10.51 -12.70
C ARG A 325 6.10 11.03 -12.01
N GLY A 326 5.24 11.68 -12.77
CA GLY A 326 3.97 12.21 -12.32
C GLY A 326 2.90 11.86 -13.35
N ILE A 327 1.72 11.48 -12.89
CA ILE A 327 0.51 11.35 -13.70
C ILE A 327 -0.55 12.22 -13.02
N GLU A 328 -1.11 13.17 -13.75
CA GLU A 328 -2.24 13.95 -13.27
C GLU A 328 -3.46 13.03 -13.13
N ILE A 329 -4.04 13.01 -11.93
CA ILE A 329 -5.14 12.10 -11.61
C ILE A 329 -6.47 12.81 -11.49
N GLY A 330 -6.52 14.13 -11.57
CA GLY A 330 -7.73 14.94 -11.42
C GLY A 330 -7.46 16.22 -10.63
N ASP A 331 -8.53 16.85 -10.19
CA ASP A 331 -8.49 18.17 -9.58
C ASP A 331 -9.17 18.16 -8.21
N GLU A 332 -8.62 18.92 -7.27
CA GLU A 332 -9.38 19.36 -6.12
C GLU A 332 -10.33 20.50 -6.49
N VAL A 333 -11.53 20.45 -5.93
CA VAL A 333 -12.60 21.41 -6.18
C VAL A 333 -12.58 22.51 -5.11
N MET A 334 -12.18 23.71 -5.50
CA MET A 334 -12.02 24.85 -4.60
C MET A 334 -13.13 25.88 -4.79
N LEU A 335 -13.77 26.30 -3.71
CA LEU A 335 -14.76 27.38 -3.72
C LEU A 335 -14.19 28.62 -3.03
N ASP A 336 -14.16 29.72 -3.76
CA ASP A 336 -13.88 31.05 -3.21
C ASP A 336 -15.14 31.59 -2.50
N VAL A 337 -15.06 31.77 -1.18
CA VAL A 337 -16.18 32.19 -0.36
C VAL A 337 -16.57 33.64 -0.65
N ALA A 338 -15.60 34.53 -0.87
CA ALA A 338 -15.86 35.95 -1.10
C ALA A 338 -16.45 36.21 -2.50
N GLY A 339 -15.98 35.47 -3.51
CA GLY A 339 -16.46 35.57 -4.88
C GLY A 339 -17.75 34.81 -5.19
N PHE A 340 -18.24 33.97 -4.26
CA PHE A 340 -19.42 33.13 -4.51
C PHE A 340 -20.71 33.94 -4.58
N SER A 341 -21.49 33.76 -5.66
CA SER A 341 -22.80 34.39 -5.81
C SER A 341 -23.81 33.46 -6.48
N LEU A 342 -25.04 33.44 -5.96
CA LEU A 342 -26.18 32.75 -6.57
C LEU A 342 -26.80 33.52 -7.75
N GLU A 343 -26.25 34.67 -8.11
CA GLU A 343 -26.72 35.48 -9.23
C GLU A 343 -26.20 34.97 -10.58
N GLY A 344 -26.91 35.30 -11.66
CA GLY A 344 -26.52 34.93 -13.02
C GLY A 344 -27.12 33.62 -13.56
N ARG A 345 -26.89 33.40 -14.86
CA ARG A 345 -27.49 32.31 -15.65
C ARG A 345 -26.81 30.97 -15.40
N SER A 346 -25.49 30.96 -15.21
CA SER A 346 -24.66 29.75 -15.08
C SER A 346 -24.96 28.97 -13.78
N ILE A 347 -25.27 29.66 -12.67
CA ILE A 347 -25.58 29.03 -11.37
C ILE A 347 -27.09 28.78 -11.14
N ARG A 348 -27.92 28.92 -12.19
CA ARG A 348 -29.39 28.78 -12.12
C ARG A 348 -29.82 27.45 -11.48
N ASN A 349 -29.11 26.36 -11.77
CA ASN A 349 -29.44 25.03 -11.26
C ASN A 349 -29.31 24.96 -9.74
N VAL A 350 -28.22 25.50 -9.18
CA VAL A 350 -27.99 25.58 -7.73
C VAL A 350 -29.04 26.49 -7.09
N ARG A 351 -29.30 27.67 -7.66
CA ARG A 351 -30.33 28.60 -7.16
C ARG A 351 -31.72 27.97 -7.13
N GLN A 352 -32.08 27.18 -8.15
CA GLN A 352 -33.34 26.45 -8.18
C GLN A 352 -33.41 25.34 -7.14
N ALA A 353 -32.32 24.60 -6.93
CA ALA A 353 -32.20 23.59 -5.87
C ALA A 353 -32.41 24.23 -4.48
N VAL A 354 -31.69 25.31 -4.18
CA VAL A 354 -31.82 26.09 -2.94
C VAL A 354 -33.26 26.57 -2.75
N ARG A 355 -33.86 27.24 -3.74
CA ARG A 355 -35.26 27.70 -3.67
C ARG A 355 -36.25 26.56 -3.43
N ARG A 356 -36.03 25.38 -4.01
CA ARG A 356 -36.88 24.20 -3.79
C ARG A 356 -36.80 23.74 -2.34
N THR A 357 -35.59 23.62 -1.78
CA THR A 357 -35.42 23.20 -0.37
C THR A 357 -36.07 24.15 0.63
N HIS A 358 -36.02 25.47 0.38
CA HIS A 358 -36.77 26.45 1.18
C HIS A 358 -38.28 26.23 1.09
N LYS A 359 -38.82 26.04 -0.11
CA LYS A 359 -40.26 25.78 -0.30
C LYS A 359 -40.74 24.51 0.39
N THR A 360 -39.88 23.50 0.53
CA THR A 360 -40.19 22.26 1.23
C THR A 360 -39.93 22.33 2.75
N GLY A 361 -39.60 23.51 3.29
CA GLY A 361 -39.40 23.71 4.73
C GLY A 361 -38.09 23.14 5.28
N ILE A 362 -37.07 22.89 4.44
CA ILE A 362 -35.76 22.43 4.92
C ILE A 362 -35.03 23.58 5.62
N THR A 363 -34.61 23.32 6.86
CA THR A 363 -33.74 24.20 7.65
C THR A 363 -32.34 23.58 7.77
N THR A 364 -31.34 24.40 8.08
CA THR A 364 -29.95 23.97 8.20
C THR A 364 -29.33 24.48 9.50
N ARG A 365 -28.39 23.72 10.06
CA ARG A 365 -27.66 24.09 11.27
C ARG A 365 -26.19 23.70 11.12
N VAL A 366 -25.28 24.62 11.42
CA VAL A 366 -23.84 24.34 11.52
C VAL A 366 -23.50 24.14 13.00
N LEU A 367 -22.83 23.04 13.32
CA LEU A 367 -22.40 22.68 14.67
C LEU A 367 -21.06 21.94 14.65
N ARG A 368 -20.41 21.85 15.81
CA ARG A 368 -19.25 20.96 15.97
C ARG A 368 -19.74 19.52 16.13
N GLU A 369 -18.97 18.55 15.66
CA GLU A 369 -19.28 17.12 15.84
C GLU A 369 -19.37 16.74 17.33
N THR A 370 -18.58 17.40 18.18
CA THR A 370 -18.61 17.24 19.65
C THR A 370 -19.84 17.81 20.33
N ALA A 371 -20.68 18.57 19.61
CA ALA A 371 -21.91 19.15 20.12
C ALA A 371 -23.18 18.37 19.74
N LEU A 372 -23.02 17.23 19.05
CA LEU A 372 -24.12 16.30 18.79
C LEU A 372 -24.55 15.63 20.10
N ASP A 373 -25.87 15.54 20.31
CA ASP A 373 -26.40 14.58 21.27
C ASP A 373 -26.45 13.17 20.67
N GLU A 374 -26.78 12.18 21.51
CA GLU A 374 -26.80 10.77 21.13
C GLU A 374 -27.87 10.47 20.06
N GLU A 375 -29.03 11.12 20.14
CA GLU A 375 -30.12 10.93 19.18
C GLU A 375 -29.76 11.49 17.80
N GLU A 376 -29.17 12.70 17.75
CA GLU A 376 -28.69 13.31 16.52
C GLU A 376 -27.56 12.48 15.90
N ALA A 377 -26.61 12.02 16.72
CA ALA A 377 -25.52 11.15 16.27
C ALA A 377 -26.05 9.87 15.61
N ASP A 378 -27.04 9.22 16.22
CA ASP A 378 -27.68 8.01 15.69
C ASP A 378 -28.46 8.29 14.40
N GLN A 379 -29.17 9.41 14.31
CA GLN A 379 -29.87 9.81 13.08
C GLN A 379 -28.89 10.02 11.92
N LEU A 380 -27.79 10.74 12.16
CA LEU A 380 -26.76 10.98 11.14
C LEU A 380 -26.07 9.67 10.73
N LEU A 381 -25.73 8.80 11.69
CA LEU A 381 -25.16 7.49 11.41
C LEU A 381 -26.10 6.64 10.56
N GLY A 382 -27.41 6.65 10.86
CA GLY A 382 -28.42 5.97 10.06
C GLY A 382 -28.52 6.49 8.62
N ILE A 383 -28.45 7.81 8.42
CA ILE A 383 -28.40 8.42 7.08
C ILE A 383 -27.15 7.96 6.32
N HIS A 384 -25.99 7.99 6.97
CA HIS A 384 -24.72 7.57 6.38
C HIS A 384 -24.77 6.09 5.96
N GLN A 385 -25.27 5.19 6.81
CA GLN A 385 -25.42 3.77 6.49
C GLN A 385 -26.37 3.52 5.31
N ARG A 386 -27.52 4.21 5.26
CA ARG A 386 -28.47 4.12 4.13
C ARG A 386 -27.85 4.66 2.84
N TRP A 387 -27.04 5.72 2.93
CA TRP A 387 -26.33 6.29 1.79
C TRP A 387 -25.31 5.31 1.19
N LEU A 388 -24.57 4.58 2.03
CA LEU A 388 -23.60 3.56 1.58
C LEU A 388 -24.26 2.37 0.86
N LYS A 389 -25.55 2.10 1.09
CA LYS A 389 -26.31 0.99 0.45
C LYS A 389 -25.60 -0.38 0.53
N GLY A 390 -24.93 -0.66 1.64
CA GLY A 390 -24.18 -1.91 1.84
C GLY A 390 -22.81 -2.00 1.16
N HIS A 391 -22.35 -0.94 0.48
CA HIS A 391 -20.96 -0.85 0.03
C HIS A 391 -20.03 -0.52 1.20
N ALA A 392 -18.80 -1.01 1.14
CA ALA A 392 -17.76 -0.53 2.04
C ALA A 392 -17.53 0.96 1.74
N GLU A 393 -17.36 1.76 2.80
CA GLU A 393 -16.88 3.13 2.68
C GLU A 393 -15.59 3.13 1.84
N HIS A 394 -15.41 4.11 0.94
CA HIS A 394 -14.13 4.32 0.26
C HIS A 394 -13.23 5.09 1.23
N GLY A 395 -11.97 4.70 1.37
CA GLY A 395 -11.09 5.37 2.33
C GLY A 395 -9.62 5.25 2.00
N PHE A 396 -8.84 6.17 2.56
CA PHE A 396 -7.38 6.36 2.47
C PHE A 396 -7.02 7.76 1.94
N ALA A 397 -7.60 8.18 0.82
CA ALA A 397 -7.30 9.48 0.21
C ALA A 397 -8.44 10.50 0.30
N MET A 398 -9.70 10.03 0.34
CA MET A 398 -10.86 10.91 0.10
C MET A 398 -11.88 10.95 1.24
N ASN A 399 -11.63 10.28 2.36
CA ASN A 399 -12.55 10.27 3.50
C ASN A 399 -11.81 9.95 4.81
N LEU A 400 -12.20 10.64 5.88
CA LEU A 400 -11.82 10.42 7.26
C LEU A 400 -12.76 9.39 7.90
N ASP A 401 -12.23 8.62 8.85
CA ASP A 401 -12.99 7.59 9.51
C ASP A 401 -13.84 8.13 10.68
N ALA A 402 -14.66 7.23 11.23
CA ALA A 402 -15.32 7.39 12.51
C ALA A 402 -16.24 8.63 12.63
N ILE A 403 -17.17 8.74 11.67
CA ILE A 403 -18.30 9.67 11.72
C ILE A 403 -19.04 9.53 13.05
N THR A 404 -19.44 10.66 13.62
CA THR A 404 -20.22 10.80 14.88
C THR A 404 -19.54 10.23 16.13
N SER A 405 -18.26 9.85 16.06
CA SER A 405 -17.52 9.25 17.19
C SER A 405 -16.75 10.24 18.06
N ALA A 406 -16.84 11.55 17.77
CA ALA A 406 -16.07 12.63 18.38
C ALA A 406 -14.53 12.49 18.31
N ARG A 407 -13.99 11.51 17.55
CA ARG A 407 -12.55 11.31 17.35
C ARG A 407 -11.87 12.46 16.60
N HIS A 408 -12.65 13.26 15.88
CA HIS A 408 -12.21 14.48 15.22
C HIS A 408 -12.88 15.69 15.89
N PRO A 409 -12.36 16.17 17.05
CA PRO A 409 -13.06 17.17 17.87
C PRO A 409 -13.26 18.52 17.16
N ASP A 410 -12.43 18.81 16.16
CA ASP A 410 -12.50 20.04 15.35
C ASP A 410 -13.44 19.92 14.15
N ALA A 411 -14.03 18.75 13.89
CA ALA A 411 -14.93 18.55 12.77
C ALA A 411 -16.19 19.41 12.90
N LEU A 412 -16.57 20.04 11.79
CA LEU A 412 -17.79 20.81 11.64
C LEU A 412 -18.80 20.01 10.83
N LEU A 413 -20.05 20.03 11.28
CA LEU A 413 -21.18 19.45 10.58
C LEU A 413 -22.12 20.55 10.16
N ILE A 414 -22.60 20.48 8.93
CA ILE A 414 -23.82 21.18 8.53
C ILE A 414 -24.91 20.14 8.27
N VAL A 415 -26.01 20.23 9.01
CA VAL A 415 -27.10 19.26 8.99
C VAL A 415 -28.35 19.92 8.43
N ALA A 416 -29.05 19.21 7.54
CA ALA A 416 -30.35 19.61 7.01
C ALA A 416 -31.46 18.89 7.76
N TYR A 417 -32.43 19.64 8.25
CA TYR A 417 -33.61 19.14 8.95
C TYR A 417 -34.87 19.40 8.13
N ALA A 418 -35.76 18.40 8.08
CA ALA A 418 -37.10 18.57 7.53
C ALA A 418 -38.00 19.38 8.47
N ALA A 419 -39.18 19.76 7.99
CA ALA A 419 -40.15 20.56 8.76
C ALA A 419 -40.63 19.87 10.05
N ASP A 420 -40.51 18.54 10.12
CA ASP A 420 -40.81 17.71 11.30
C ASP A 420 -39.64 17.61 12.30
N GLY A 421 -38.52 18.29 12.03
CA GLY A 421 -37.33 18.28 12.89
C GLY A 421 -36.38 17.11 12.64
N ARG A 422 -36.68 16.19 11.71
CA ARG A 422 -35.82 15.03 11.43
C ARG A 422 -34.66 15.39 10.51
N ALA A 423 -33.46 14.86 10.79
CA ALA A 423 -32.33 15.00 9.88
C ALA A 423 -32.58 14.28 8.54
N VAL A 424 -32.27 14.94 7.43
CA VAL A 424 -32.46 14.41 6.06
C VAL A 424 -31.19 14.41 5.21
N GLY A 425 -30.10 14.95 5.74
CA GLY A 425 -28.77 14.94 5.12
C GLY A 425 -27.80 15.77 5.94
N PHE A 426 -26.51 15.50 5.79
CA PHE A 426 -25.48 16.31 6.43
C PHE A 426 -24.20 16.33 5.60
N GLN A 427 -23.32 17.26 5.91
CA GLN A 427 -21.98 17.30 5.38
C GLN A 427 -20.99 17.51 6.54
N ARG A 428 -19.87 16.78 6.51
CA ARG A 428 -18.77 16.92 7.47
C ARG A 428 -17.62 17.67 6.82
N TYR A 429 -17.09 18.66 7.51
CA TYR A 429 -15.96 19.48 7.09
C TYR A 429 -14.91 19.53 8.17
N HIS A 430 -13.65 19.63 7.77
CA HIS A 430 -12.53 19.79 8.69
C HIS A 430 -11.88 21.16 8.48
N PRO A 431 -11.63 21.91 9.56
CA PRO A 431 -10.91 23.18 9.48
C PRO A 431 -9.46 22.95 9.09
N VAL A 432 -8.96 23.80 8.20
CA VAL A 432 -7.58 23.79 7.70
C VAL A 432 -6.99 25.17 7.82
N GLY A 433 -5.71 25.20 8.17
CA GLY A 433 -5.01 26.44 8.43
C GLY A 433 -5.58 27.16 9.65
N GLY A 434 -4.84 28.15 10.10
CA GLY A 434 -5.21 28.94 11.25
C GLY A 434 -4.61 30.31 11.04
N ASP A 435 -5.45 31.31 10.85
CA ASP A 435 -4.98 32.68 10.87
C ASP A 435 -4.67 33.05 12.33
N GLN A 436 -3.41 33.36 12.60
CA GLN A 436 -2.94 33.74 13.93
C GLN A 436 -3.61 35.03 14.43
N ALA A 437 -4.10 35.88 13.52
CA ALA A 437 -4.75 37.14 13.87
C ALA A 437 -6.23 36.97 14.21
N SER A 438 -7.00 36.20 13.42
CA SER A 438 -8.44 35.99 13.66
C SER A 438 -8.77 34.79 14.55
N GLY A 439 -7.86 33.84 14.73
CA GLY A 439 -8.12 32.59 15.44
C GLY A 439 -9.12 31.66 14.71
N HIS A 440 -9.44 31.97 13.46
CA HIS A 440 -10.33 31.20 12.60
C HIS A 440 -9.54 30.39 11.55
N PRO A 441 -10.08 29.26 11.07
CA PRO A 441 -9.45 28.53 9.99
C PRO A 441 -9.50 29.34 8.70
N THR A 442 -8.48 29.17 7.85
CA THR A 442 -8.45 29.85 6.55
C THR A 442 -9.30 29.12 5.51
N ALA A 443 -9.45 27.80 5.65
CA ALA A 443 -10.24 26.97 4.75
C ALA A 443 -11.01 25.85 5.46
N LEU A 444 -12.01 25.30 4.79
CA LEU A 444 -12.73 24.08 5.20
C LEU A 444 -12.57 22.98 4.14
N SER A 445 -12.21 21.77 4.57
CA SER A 445 -12.13 20.61 3.69
C SER A 445 -13.34 19.70 3.87
N LEU A 446 -14.09 19.46 2.81
CA LEU A 446 -15.19 18.49 2.80
C LEU A 446 -14.66 17.08 2.99
N ASP A 447 -15.31 16.35 3.87
CA ASP A 447 -15.03 14.95 4.13
C ASP A 447 -16.11 14.05 3.54
N VAL A 448 -17.36 14.18 4.01
CA VAL A 448 -18.51 13.40 3.51
C VAL A 448 -19.73 14.28 3.30
N MET A 449 -20.60 13.88 2.34
CA MET A 449 -21.85 14.58 2.03
C MET A 449 -23.09 13.65 1.93
N PRO A 450 -23.34 12.79 2.92
CA PRO A 450 -24.45 11.84 2.86
C PRO A 450 -25.81 12.54 2.89
N ARG A 451 -26.71 12.00 2.06
CA ARG A 451 -28.09 12.46 1.91
C ARG A 451 -29.03 11.28 2.08
N ASP A 452 -30.13 11.48 2.79
CA ASP A 452 -31.19 10.46 2.82
C ASP A 452 -31.76 10.29 1.41
N PRO A 453 -31.82 9.07 0.84
CA PRO A 453 -32.36 8.84 -0.50
C PRO A 453 -33.78 9.40 -0.70
N GLN A 454 -34.57 9.48 0.37
CA GLN A 454 -35.94 10.01 0.37
C GLN A 454 -36.00 11.53 0.51
N SER A 455 -34.88 12.22 0.73
CA SER A 455 -34.88 13.68 0.88
C SER A 455 -35.22 14.39 -0.45
N PRO A 456 -35.72 15.64 -0.40
CA PRO A 456 -35.93 16.44 -1.61
C PRO A 456 -34.63 16.64 -2.41
N ASN A 457 -34.75 16.72 -3.73
CA ASN A 457 -33.62 17.07 -4.59
C ASN A 457 -33.12 18.49 -4.32
N GLY A 458 -31.84 18.63 -4.01
CA GLY A 458 -31.19 19.92 -3.73
C GLY A 458 -30.61 20.08 -2.33
N VAL A 459 -30.72 19.07 -1.45
CA VAL A 459 -30.21 19.14 -0.07
C VAL A 459 -28.70 19.39 -0.03
N ASN A 460 -27.90 18.66 -0.83
CA ASN A 460 -26.44 18.88 -0.84
C ASN A 460 -26.07 20.25 -1.40
N GLU A 461 -26.75 20.70 -2.47
CA GLU A 461 -26.59 22.07 -2.97
C GLU A 461 -26.93 23.12 -1.90
N ARG A 462 -28.00 22.89 -1.13
CA ARG A 462 -28.42 23.79 -0.05
C ARG A 462 -27.39 23.86 1.07
N LEU A 463 -26.88 22.70 1.52
CA LEU A 463 -25.88 22.63 2.58
C LEU A 463 -24.58 23.34 2.19
N ILE A 464 -24.10 23.17 0.95
CA ILE A 464 -22.90 23.88 0.48
C ILE A 464 -23.13 25.40 0.48
N VAL A 465 -24.28 25.87 -0.04
CA VAL A 465 -24.62 27.31 -0.10
C VAL A 465 -24.74 27.93 1.28
N ASP A 466 -25.45 27.27 2.20
CA ASP A 466 -25.63 27.78 3.56
C ASP A 466 -24.30 27.76 4.33
N LEU A 467 -23.43 26.78 4.07
CA LEU A 467 -22.09 26.75 4.63
C LEU A 467 -21.21 27.89 4.09
N ILE A 468 -21.27 28.20 2.80
CA ILE A 468 -20.54 29.35 2.22
C ILE A 468 -20.96 30.64 2.93
N ALA A 469 -22.26 30.85 3.13
CA ALA A 469 -22.76 32.02 3.86
C ALA A 469 -22.24 32.05 5.32
N TRP A 470 -22.29 30.91 6.01
CA TRP A 470 -21.77 30.78 7.37
C TRP A 470 -20.26 31.02 7.48
N ALA A 471 -19.50 30.60 6.46
CA ALA A 471 -18.06 30.76 6.32
C ALA A 471 -17.67 32.21 6.04
N HIS A 472 -18.43 32.88 5.17
CA HIS A 472 -18.27 34.30 4.87
C HIS A 472 -18.40 35.16 6.14
N ASP A 473 -19.42 34.91 6.96
CA ASP A 473 -19.64 35.64 8.22
C ASP A 473 -18.51 35.43 9.26
N ARG A 474 -17.63 34.45 9.04
CA ARG A 474 -16.49 34.11 9.92
C ARG A 474 -15.13 34.42 9.30
N GLY A 475 -15.10 35.02 8.11
CA GLY A 475 -13.86 35.35 7.41
C GLY A 475 -13.08 34.14 6.89
N ILE A 476 -13.73 32.99 6.71
CA ILE A 476 -13.11 31.81 6.09
C ILE A 476 -13.10 32.05 4.57
N GLY A 477 -11.92 31.95 3.94
CA GLY A 477 -11.75 32.33 2.53
C GLY A 477 -12.09 31.23 1.53
N GLU A 478 -11.85 29.97 1.90
CA GLU A 478 -11.92 28.85 0.95
C GLU A 478 -12.69 27.65 1.50
N ILE A 479 -13.40 26.94 0.61
CA ILE A 479 -14.01 25.64 0.90
C ILE A 479 -13.58 24.65 -0.18
N SER A 480 -12.87 23.60 0.22
CA SER A 480 -12.58 22.45 -0.63
C SER A 480 -13.76 21.48 -0.60
N LEU A 481 -14.31 21.15 -1.78
CA LEU A 481 -15.28 20.07 -1.95
C LEU A 481 -14.60 18.72 -2.24
N ASN A 482 -13.33 18.59 -1.84
CA ASN A 482 -12.50 17.41 -2.02
C ASN A 482 -12.23 17.11 -3.51
N PHE A 483 -11.75 15.91 -3.80
CA PHE A 483 -11.16 15.52 -5.07
C PHE A 483 -12.18 15.05 -6.12
N ALA A 484 -12.07 15.59 -7.33
CA ALA A 484 -12.75 15.12 -8.53
C ALA A 484 -11.73 14.45 -9.46
N ALA A 485 -11.72 13.12 -9.46
CA ALA A 485 -10.73 12.39 -10.25
C ALA A 485 -10.99 12.45 -11.77
N PHE A 486 -9.90 12.44 -12.53
CA PHE A 486 -9.76 12.20 -13.97
C PHE A 486 -10.36 13.24 -14.92
N ARG A 487 -10.55 14.49 -14.48
CA ARG A 487 -11.03 15.57 -15.35
C ARG A 487 -10.25 15.74 -16.67
N PRO A 488 -8.90 15.70 -16.72
CA PRO A 488 -8.18 15.88 -17.98
C PRO A 488 -8.51 14.81 -19.03
N ILE A 489 -8.87 13.59 -18.61
CA ILE A 489 -9.24 12.48 -19.49
C ILE A 489 -10.72 12.59 -19.90
N MET A 490 -11.56 13.21 -19.04
CA MET A 490 -12.97 13.51 -19.33
C MET A 490 -13.11 14.68 -20.32
N ASP A 491 -12.36 15.76 -20.10
CA ASP A 491 -12.36 16.97 -20.94
C ASP A 491 -11.72 16.74 -22.33
N ALA A 492 -10.80 15.76 -22.47
CA ALA A 492 -10.13 15.45 -23.74
C ALA A 492 -11.04 14.91 -24.86
N GLY A 493 -12.29 14.52 -24.56
CA GLY A 493 -13.31 14.21 -25.58
C GLY A 493 -12.84 13.28 -26.71
N ALA A 494 -12.86 13.77 -27.95
CA ALA A 494 -12.48 13.01 -29.16
C ALA A 494 -10.97 13.05 -29.49
N GLU A 495 -10.16 13.83 -28.76
CA GLU A 495 -8.71 14.01 -29.01
C GLU A 495 -7.82 13.09 -28.13
N ARG A 496 -8.39 12.00 -27.59
CA ARG A 496 -7.68 11.09 -26.69
C ARG A 496 -6.59 10.30 -27.44
N THR A 497 -5.37 10.33 -26.91
CA THR A 497 -4.28 9.43 -27.35
C THR A 497 -4.59 7.97 -27.03
N LEU A 498 -3.96 7.01 -27.71
CA LEU A 498 -4.15 5.57 -27.46
C LEU A 498 -3.93 5.16 -25.99
N PHE A 499 -2.96 5.78 -25.32
CA PHE A 499 -2.70 5.59 -23.89
C PHE A 499 -3.82 6.17 -23.02
N GLN A 500 -4.30 7.37 -23.32
CA GLN A 500 -5.44 7.99 -22.63
C GLN A 500 -6.74 7.21 -22.87
N SER A 501 -6.95 6.62 -24.05
CA SER A 501 -8.10 5.74 -24.33
C SER A 501 -8.03 4.41 -23.58
N ALA A 502 -6.83 3.88 -23.33
CA ALA A 502 -6.64 2.67 -22.51
C ALA A 502 -6.85 2.98 -21.01
N ALA A 503 -6.29 4.10 -20.52
CA ALA A 503 -6.52 4.59 -19.17
C ALA A 503 -8.00 4.91 -18.93
N TYR A 504 -8.66 5.60 -19.86
CA TYR A 504 -10.10 5.88 -19.82
C TYR A 504 -10.94 4.59 -19.72
N ARG A 505 -10.61 3.56 -20.50
CA ARG A 505 -11.28 2.26 -20.41
C ARG A 505 -11.06 1.58 -19.05
N ALA A 506 -9.84 1.63 -18.51
CA ALA A 506 -9.54 1.09 -17.18
C ALA A 506 -10.24 1.87 -16.04
N ILE A 507 -10.43 3.18 -16.21
CA ILE A 507 -11.16 4.03 -15.26
C ILE A 507 -12.67 3.76 -15.35
N HIS A 508 -13.25 3.59 -16.54
CA HIS A 508 -14.65 3.19 -16.72
C HIS A 508 -14.96 1.79 -16.20
N LEU A 509 -13.97 0.90 -16.10
CA LEU A 509 -14.11 -0.38 -15.39
C LEU A 509 -14.28 -0.19 -13.87
N LEU A 510 -13.87 0.96 -13.33
CA LEU A 510 -14.01 1.35 -11.91
C LEU A 510 -15.21 2.29 -11.66
N ASP A 511 -15.86 2.80 -12.71
CA ASP A 511 -17.02 3.70 -12.61
C ASP A 511 -18.21 3.16 -11.80
N PRO A 512 -18.54 1.85 -11.84
CA PRO A 512 -19.57 1.28 -10.96
C PRO A 512 -19.26 1.47 -9.47
N TRP A 513 -18.01 1.73 -9.11
CA TRP A 513 -17.55 1.83 -7.74
C TRP A 513 -17.22 3.25 -7.28
N ILE A 514 -17.03 4.25 -8.15
CA ILE A 514 -16.58 5.60 -7.73
C ILE A 514 -17.50 6.74 -8.23
N MET A 515 -18.41 6.50 -9.20
CA MET A 515 -19.34 7.52 -9.75
C MET A 515 -18.66 8.86 -10.14
N LEU A 516 -17.51 8.79 -10.82
CA LEU A 516 -16.61 9.92 -11.07
C LEU A 516 -17.25 11.06 -11.87
N GLU A 517 -17.95 10.72 -12.95
CA GLU A 517 -18.59 11.68 -13.86
C GLU A 517 -19.73 12.46 -13.19
N SER A 518 -20.51 11.80 -12.32
CA SER A 518 -21.64 12.46 -11.64
C SER A 518 -21.16 13.43 -10.56
N LEU A 519 -20.07 13.09 -9.86
CA LEU A 519 -19.42 13.96 -8.88
C LEU A 519 -18.80 15.20 -9.55
N TYR A 520 -18.09 15.01 -10.67
CA TYR A 520 -17.57 16.13 -11.46
C TYR A 520 -18.69 17.09 -11.90
N ARG A 521 -19.75 16.57 -12.51
CA ARG A 521 -20.90 17.38 -12.95
C ARG A 521 -21.62 18.05 -11.79
N PHE A 522 -21.65 17.43 -10.62
CA PHE A 522 -22.21 18.04 -9.41
C PHE A 522 -21.39 19.25 -8.98
N ASN A 523 -20.07 19.08 -8.84
CA ASN A 523 -19.14 20.13 -8.41
C ASN A 523 -19.07 21.30 -9.40
N ALA A 524 -19.09 21.01 -10.71
CA ALA A 524 -19.06 22.04 -11.75
C ALA A 524 -20.23 23.05 -11.67
N LYS A 525 -21.36 22.69 -11.03
CA LYS A 525 -22.52 23.59 -10.85
C LYS A 525 -22.19 24.83 -10.00
N PHE A 526 -21.20 24.73 -9.12
CA PHE A 526 -20.82 25.79 -8.17
C PHE A 526 -19.78 26.76 -8.74
N ARG A 527 -19.32 26.54 -9.98
CA ARG A 527 -18.23 27.29 -10.62
C ARG A 527 -16.96 27.35 -9.77
N PRO A 528 -16.43 26.19 -9.35
CA PRO A 528 -15.25 26.13 -8.51
C PRO A 528 -13.99 26.52 -9.29
N GLY A 529 -12.96 26.93 -8.55
CA GLY A 529 -11.57 26.79 -8.97
C GLY A 529 -11.17 25.31 -8.96
N TRP A 530 -10.23 24.95 -9.82
CA TRP A 530 -9.74 23.58 -9.94
C TRP A 530 -8.25 23.56 -9.69
N GLN A 531 -7.82 22.79 -8.69
CA GLN A 531 -6.40 22.65 -8.35
C GLN A 531 -5.90 21.26 -8.77
N PRO A 532 -5.03 21.16 -9.79
CA PRO A 532 -4.54 19.89 -10.28
C PRO A 532 -3.79 19.09 -9.21
N ARG A 533 -4.12 17.80 -9.12
CA ARG A 533 -3.42 16.85 -8.25
C ARG A 533 -2.84 15.71 -9.06
N SER A 534 -1.61 15.35 -8.71
CA SER A 534 -0.83 14.33 -9.40
C SER A 534 -0.47 13.17 -8.49
N VAL A 535 -0.36 11.99 -9.10
CA VAL A 535 0.31 10.83 -8.51
C VAL A 535 1.76 10.84 -8.92
N MET A 536 2.65 10.82 -7.93
CA MET A 536 4.10 10.86 -8.13
C MET A 536 4.75 9.53 -7.74
N PHE A 537 5.66 9.02 -8.57
CA PHE A 537 6.38 7.77 -8.37
C PHE A 537 7.78 7.79 -9.02
N ARG A 538 8.62 6.78 -8.74
CA ARG A 538 10.02 6.79 -9.18
C ARG A 538 10.20 6.38 -10.64
N SER A 539 9.53 5.29 -11.05
CA SER A 539 9.71 4.70 -12.38
C SER A 539 8.46 3.98 -12.89
N TRP A 540 8.31 3.90 -14.21
CA TRP A 540 7.18 3.21 -14.85
C TRP A 540 7.05 1.73 -14.48
N GLY A 541 8.15 1.07 -14.08
CA GLY A 541 8.12 -0.31 -13.60
C GLY A 541 7.41 -0.50 -12.25
N GLU A 542 7.11 0.57 -11.53
CA GLU A 542 6.39 0.53 -10.25
C GLU A 542 4.89 0.80 -10.40
N VAL A 543 4.41 1.25 -11.56
CA VAL A 543 3.01 1.63 -11.79
C VAL A 543 2.03 0.49 -11.48
N GLY A 544 2.37 -0.75 -11.82
CA GLY A 544 1.51 -1.90 -11.49
C GLY A 544 1.35 -2.10 -9.97
N TRP A 545 2.44 -1.93 -9.21
CA TRP A 545 2.40 -2.02 -7.75
C TRP A 545 1.67 -0.83 -7.13
N LEU A 546 1.85 0.35 -7.70
CA LEU A 546 1.13 1.57 -7.31
C LEU A 546 -0.37 1.37 -7.50
N ALA A 547 -0.81 0.95 -8.68
CA ALA A 547 -2.23 0.74 -8.99
C ALA A 547 -2.84 -0.31 -8.05
N ALA A 548 -2.16 -1.45 -7.85
CA ALA A 548 -2.61 -2.47 -6.91
C ALA A 548 -2.68 -1.96 -5.46
N SER A 549 -1.73 -1.12 -5.04
CA SER A 549 -1.72 -0.56 -3.68
C SER A 549 -2.80 0.50 -3.49
N ALA A 550 -3.00 1.39 -4.47
CA ALA A 550 -4.04 2.41 -4.43
C ALA A 550 -5.44 1.78 -4.43
N LEU A 551 -5.71 0.84 -5.34
CA LEU A 551 -6.98 0.10 -5.36
C LEU A 551 -7.21 -0.67 -4.06
N ALA A 552 -6.20 -1.40 -3.58
CA ALA A 552 -6.36 -2.11 -2.33
C ALA A 552 -6.64 -1.14 -1.18
N MET A 553 -5.89 -0.05 -1.03
CA MET A 553 -6.12 0.90 0.06
C MET A 553 -7.53 1.51 0.01
N GLU A 554 -8.02 1.87 -1.18
CA GLU A 554 -9.34 2.47 -1.39
C GLU A 554 -10.49 1.50 -1.06
N PHE A 555 -10.33 0.21 -1.37
CA PHE A 555 -11.39 -0.80 -1.25
C PHE A 555 -11.24 -1.79 -0.07
N SER A 556 -10.11 -1.83 0.63
CA SER A 556 -9.82 -2.83 1.68
C SER A 556 -9.97 -2.33 3.11
N LEU A 557 -10.93 -1.43 3.36
CA LEU A 557 -11.30 -1.02 4.72
C LEU A 557 -11.74 -2.15 5.69
N PRO A 558 -12.30 -3.31 5.26
CA PRO A 558 -12.72 -4.33 6.23
C PRO A 558 -11.57 -5.03 6.99
N LEU A 559 -10.34 -5.03 6.44
CA LEU A 559 -9.22 -5.79 7.00
C LEU A 559 -8.54 -5.11 8.22
N ASP A 560 -8.80 -3.81 8.45
CA ASP A 560 -8.11 -3.04 9.50
C ASP A 560 -8.92 -2.82 10.79
N ARG A 561 -10.24 -3.08 10.79
CA ARG A 561 -11.05 -2.97 12.04
C ARG A 561 -10.49 -3.83 13.18
N ARG A 562 -9.91 -4.99 12.87
CA ARG A 562 -9.26 -5.88 13.86
C ARG A 562 -7.96 -5.33 14.47
N ARG A 563 -7.31 -4.36 13.82
CA ARG A 563 -6.06 -3.73 14.30
C ARG A 563 -6.28 -2.39 15.00
N VAL A 564 -7.40 -1.73 14.71
CA VAL A 564 -7.76 -0.39 15.21
C VAL A 564 -8.74 -0.45 16.41
N ALA A 565 -9.34 -1.61 16.69
CA ALA A 565 -10.21 -1.77 17.86
C ALA A 565 -9.48 -1.42 19.16
N PRO A 566 -10.06 -0.56 20.03
CA PRO A 566 -9.51 -0.29 21.36
C PRO A 566 -9.42 -1.59 22.17
N ALA A 567 -8.49 -1.64 23.11
CA ALA A 567 -8.31 -2.80 24.01
C ALA A 567 -9.61 -3.21 24.75
N GLY A 568 -10.59 -2.30 24.90
CA GLY A 568 -11.89 -2.59 25.51
C GLY A 568 -12.85 -3.46 24.68
N GLU A 569 -12.71 -3.48 23.35
CA GLU A 569 -13.61 -4.27 22.49
C GLU A 569 -13.19 -5.75 22.34
N ARG A 570 -11.94 -6.08 22.72
CA ARG A 570 -11.48 -7.47 22.76
C ARG A 570 -12.13 -8.27 23.89
N ALA A 571 -12.52 -7.61 24.97
CA ALA A 571 -13.10 -8.25 26.15
C ALA A 571 -14.54 -8.77 25.92
N HIS A 572 -15.28 -8.23 24.94
CA HIS A 572 -16.65 -8.69 24.64
C HIS A 572 -16.73 -9.73 23.53
N GLY A 573 -15.66 -9.93 22.75
CA GLY A 573 -15.61 -10.96 21.70
C GLY A 573 -15.09 -12.33 22.17
N GLU A 574 -14.31 -12.39 23.26
CA GLU A 574 -13.72 -13.64 23.77
C GLU A 574 -14.58 -14.33 24.85
N ALA A 575 -15.58 -13.67 25.41
CA ALA A 575 -16.48 -14.25 26.41
C ALA A 575 -17.60 -15.16 25.82
N GLY A 576 -17.69 -15.28 24.49
CA GLY A 576 -18.75 -16.04 23.80
C GLY A 576 -18.36 -17.42 23.27
N ILE A 577 -17.13 -17.89 23.49
CA ILE A 577 -16.62 -19.16 22.90
C ILE A 577 -16.09 -20.14 23.96
N ALA A 578 -16.30 -19.87 25.25
CA ALA A 578 -15.93 -20.78 26.34
C ALA A 578 -17.15 -21.24 27.14
N ASP A 579 -18.12 -21.87 26.48
CA ASP A 579 -19.04 -22.79 27.17
C ASP A 579 -19.56 -23.87 26.21
N ARG A 580 -18.65 -24.77 25.80
CA ARG A 580 -19.01 -26.10 25.29
C ARG A 580 -17.94 -27.11 25.67
N GLY A 581 -18.13 -27.70 26.83
CA GLY A 581 -17.44 -28.91 27.21
C GLY A 581 -17.68 -29.23 28.68
N VAL A 582 -18.65 -30.11 28.94
CA VAL A 582 -18.53 -31.37 29.70
C VAL A 582 -19.97 -31.89 29.88
N GLY A 583 -20.36 -32.86 29.07
CA GLY A 583 -21.54 -33.69 29.31
C GLY A 583 -21.09 -34.91 30.10
N ASP A 584 -21.36 -34.87 31.40
CA ASP A 584 -21.12 -35.94 32.35
C ASP A 584 -22.20 -37.02 32.25
N GLU A 585 -21.81 -38.23 32.63
CA GLU A 585 -22.61 -39.45 32.55
C GLU A 585 -23.84 -39.43 33.47
N GLY A 586 -24.91 -40.05 32.98
CA GLY A 586 -25.91 -40.84 33.71
C GLY A 586 -26.44 -40.33 35.05
N THR A 587 -27.74 -40.03 35.13
CA THR A 587 -28.71 -40.79 35.96
C THR A 587 -30.15 -40.25 35.81
N VAL A 588 -31.06 -41.18 35.49
CA VAL A 588 -32.36 -41.42 36.13
C VAL A 588 -33.28 -40.22 36.45
N GLY A 589 -34.39 -40.17 35.70
CA GLY A 589 -35.74 -40.16 36.28
C GLY A 589 -36.33 -38.81 36.68
N GLY A 590 -37.53 -38.51 36.15
CA GLY A 590 -38.45 -37.58 36.82
C GLY A 590 -39.15 -36.58 35.91
N ALA A 591 -40.27 -37.01 35.35
CA ALA A 591 -41.56 -36.32 35.44
C ALA A 591 -41.68 -34.80 35.11
N VAL A 592 -42.51 -34.55 34.09
CA VAL A 592 -43.74 -33.73 34.19
C VAL A 592 -43.66 -32.20 33.97
N ARG A 593 -44.30 -31.82 32.84
CA ARG A 593 -45.26 -30.71 32.59
C ARG A 593 -44.83 -29.34 32.06
N ARG A 594 -45.60 -28.98 31.00
CA ARG A 594 -46.18 -27.69 30.56
C ARG A 594 -45.30 -26.86 29.61
N ARG A 595 -45.74 -26.74 28.34
CA ARG A 595 -46.56 -25.65 27.75
C ARG A 595 -45.84 -24.31 27.92
N GLY A 596 -45.31 -23.66 26.89
CA GLY A 596 -45.89 -23.38 25.59
C GLY A 596 -46.37 -21.94 25.60
N TRP A 597 -45.67 -21.06 24.88
CA TRP A 597 -46.10 -19.92 24.06
C TRP A 597 -44.90 -19.47 23.23
#